data_AF-A0AA35QQJ3-F1
#
_entry.id   AF-A0AA35QQJ3-F1
#
_cell.length_a   1.000
_cell.length_b   1.000
_cell.length_c   1.000
_cell.angle_alpha   90.00
_cell.angle_beta   90.00
_cell.angle_gamma   90.00
#
_symmetry.space_group_name_H-M   'P 1'
#
loop_
_entity.id
_entity.type
_entity.pdbx_description
1 polymer ?
#
loop_
_entity_poly.entity_id
_entity_poly.type
_entity_poly.pdbx_seq_one_letter_code
_entity_poly.pdbx_strand_id
1 'polypeptide(L)'
;MSSGNGKAAFKRPRPASPDYCFHTPEKRAPDPSESHPRDWGIQQVCEFLRSSGCEDPELVRYLGGKKNPGSTLFYLTESELGKMGIGTGVRLNLLNCLSKLGQGHVDIMKVFNDPIHGHIEMHPLLVRIIDTPQFQRLRYIKQLGGAYYVFPGASHNRFEHSLGVCHLAGCLIEALQKRQPELDINHRDILCVQIAGLCHDLGHGPFSHMYDGRFIPLVCPGTAWKHEDASVKMFEHLIDSNDLRPVLKYYGLKPDEDIDFIKEQIAGPIKTEKNSSSWPYRGRPEEKGFLYEIVANKTSGIDVDKWDYFARDCHHLGIQNNFDHVRFIKFARVCEFEGKNHICTRDKEVGNLYDMFHTRNCLHRRAYQHKISNIIETM
;
A
#
# COMPACT_ATOMS: atom_id res chain seq x y z
N MET A 1 16.55 -75.90 0.71
CA MET A 1 15.76 -76.29 -0.48
C MET A 1 14.41 -75.62 -0.32
N SER A 2 13.96 -74.64 -1.09
CA SER A 2 14.04 -74.40 -2.52
C SER A 2 14.27 -72.92 -2.84
N SER A 3 14.93 -72.71 -3.98
CA SER A 3 15.43 -71.48 -4.58
C SER A 3 14.38 -70.67 -5.34
N GLY A 4 14.49 -69.34 -5.29
CA GLY A 4 13.79 -68.40 -6.18
C GLY A 4 14.65 -67.17 -6.44
N ASN A 5 15.29 -67.14 -7.60
CA ASN A 5 16.20 -66.10 -8.09
C ASN A 5 15.51 -64.75 -8.34
N GLY A 6 16.06 -63.67 -7.76
CA GLY A 6 15.77 -62.29 -8.14
C GLY A 6 17.06 -61.47 -8.14
N LYS A 7 17.71 -61.37 -9.30
CA LYS A 7 18.95 -60.60 -9.51
C LYS A 7 18.75 -59.13 -9.12
N ALA A 8 19.48 -58.67 -8.11
CA ALA A 8 19.63 -57.25 -7.81
C ALA A 8 20.42 -56.58 -8.95
N ALA A 9 19.73 -55.74 -9.73
CA ALA A 9 20.36 -54.90 -10.74
C ALA A 9 21.10 -53.75 -10.04
N PHE A 10 22.44 -53.84 -9.98
CA PHE A 10 23.30 -52.71 -9.68
C PHE A 10 23.05 -51.60 -10.73
N LYS A 11 22.43 -50.49 -10.32
CA LYS A 11 22.36 -49.27 -11.14
C LYS A 11 23.78 -48.72 -11.29
N ARG A 12 24.24 -48.66 -12.54
CA ARG A 12 25.49 -48.00 -12.96
C ARG A 12 25.52 -46.54 -12.45
N PRO A 13 26.69 -46.01 -12.04
CA PRO A 13 26.82 -44.58 -11.77
C PRO A 13 26.55 -43.80 -13.07
N ARG A 14 25.74 -42.74 -12.98
CA ARG A 14 25.49 -41.84 -14.12
C ARG A 14 26.81 -41.17 -14.52
N PRO A 15 27.11 -41.01 -15.82
CA PRO A 15 28.20 -40.14 -16.23
C PRO A 15 27.88 -38.71 -15.76
N ALA A 16 28.90 -38.02 -15.23
CA ALA A 16 28.79 -36.60 -14.88
C ALA A 16 28.32 -35.83 -16.12
N SER A 17 27.12 -35.28 -16.04
CA SER A 17 26.61 -34.32 -17.01
C SER A 17 27.52 -33.08 -17.00
N PRO A 18 27.86 -32.51 -18.17
CA PRO A 18 28.67 -31.30 -18.21
C PRO A 18 27.91 -30.17 -17.52
N ASP A 19 28.64 -29.33 -16.79
CA ASP A 19 28.15 -28.14 -16.10
C ASP A 19 27.27 -27.29 -17.02
N TYR A 20 25.96 -27.49 -16.96
CA TYR A 20 25.01 -26.51 -17.44
C TYR A 20 24.94 -25.40 -16.39
N CYS A 21 25.92 -24.49 -16.48
CA CYS A 21 25.83 -23.20 -15.86
C CYS A 21 24.59 -22.51 -16.46
N PHE A 22 23.48 -22.50 -15.72
CA PHE A 22 22.34 -21.65 -16.05
C PHE A 22 22.81 -20.21 -15.86
N HIS A 23 23.33 -19.60 -16.91
CA HIS A 23 23.50 -18.16 -16.97
C HIS A 23 22.10 -17.55 -17.03
N THR A 24 21.65 -16.99 -15.91
CA THR A 24 20.61 -15.97 -15.90
C THR A 24 21.00 -14.91 -16.93
N PRO A 25 20.10 -14.47 -17.84
CA PRO A 25 20.42 -13.39 -18.74
C PRO A 25 20.87 -12.20 -17.90
N GLU A 26 22.11 -11.74 -18.11
CA GLU A 26 22.56 -10.50 -17.50
C GLU A 26 21.59 -9.41 -17.93
N LYS A 27 20.91 -8.81 -16.95
CA LYS A 27 20.13 -7.60 -17.16
C LYS A 27 21.12 -6.58 -17.72
N ARG A 28 20.98 -6.23 -19.00
CA ARG A 28 21.75 -5.16 -19.63
C ARG A 28 21.68 -3.96 -18.69
N ALA A 29 22.82 -3.52 -18.16
CA ALA A 29 22.86 -2.28 -17.41
C ALA A 29 22.31 -1.18 -18.33
N PRO A 30 21.43 -0.29 -17.84
CA PRO A 30 21.00 0.86 -18.63
C PRO A 30 22.23 1.66 -19.06
N ASP A 31 22.28 2.05 -20.33
CA ASP A 31 23.33 2.90 -20.86
C ASP A 31 23.34 4.24 -20.07
N PRO A 32 24.45 4.66 -19.45
CA PRO A 32 24.51 5.89 -18.65
C PRO A 32 24.23 7.18 -19.46
N SER A 33 24.15 7.11 -20.80
CA SER A 33 23.95 8.27 -21.68
C SER A 33 22.49 8.58 -22.05
N GLU A 34 21.51 7.74 -21.70
CA GLU A 34 20.10 8.05 -21.97
C GLU A 34 19.39 8.54 -20.69
N SER A 35 19.19 9.85 -20.58
CA SER A 35 18.39 10.42 -19.50
C SER A 35 16.96 9.86 -19.57
N HIS A 36 16.47 9.36 -18.44
CA HIS A 36 15.15 8.75 -18.35
C HIS A 36 14.06 9.70 -18.87
N PRO A 37 13.04 9.22 -19.61
CA PRO A 37 11.96 10.04 -20.15
C PRO A 37 11.22 10.96 -19.19
N ARG A 38 11.25 10.63 -17.90
CA ARG A 38 10.64 11.44 -16.82
C ARG A 38 11.54 12.58 -16.33
N ASP A 39 12.83 12.53 -16.62
CA ASP A 39 13.80 13.59 -16.30
C ASP A 39 13.96 14.57 -17.47
N TRP A 40 13.23 14.33 -18.56
CA TRP A 40 13.30 15.18 -19.74
C TRP A 40 12.89 16.61 -19.45
N GLY A 41 13.79 17.53 -19.79
CA GLY A 41 13.47 18.95 -19.90
C GLY A 41 12.50 19.21 -21.05
N ILE A 42 11.98 20.43 -21.13
CA ILE A 42 10.97 20.80 -22.15
C ILE A 42 11.47 20.55 -23.58
N GLN A 43 12.77 20.72 -23.85
CA GLN A 43 13.35 20.48 -25.16
C GLN A 43 13.28 18.99 -25.56
N GLN A 44 13.68 18.08 -24.66
CA GLN A 44 13.65 16.63 -24.90
C GLN A 44 12.21 16.12 -25.02
N VAL A 45 11.29 16.68 -24.23
CA VAL A 45 9.85 16.40 -24.36
C VAL A 45 9.32 16.83 -25.73
N CYS A 46 9.64 18.05 -26.18
CA CYS A 46 9.23 18.54 -27.50
C CYS A 46 9.82 17.69 -28.63
N GLU A 47 11.10 17.28 -28.52
CA GLU A 47 11.74 16.38 -29.49
C GLU A 47 11.01 15.03 -29.57
N PHE A 48 10.68 14.43 -28.43
CA PHE A 48 9.88 13.20 -28.39
C PHE A 48 8.48 13.37 -28.98
N LEU A 49 7.79 14.45 -28.63
CA LEU A 49 6.45 14.72 -29.15
C LEU A 49 6.48 14.88 -30.67
N ARG A 50 7.50 15.58 -31.20
CA ARG A 50 7.70 15.76 -32.65
C ARG A 50 8.05 14.44 -33.33
N SER A 51 8.99 13.67 -32.79
CA SER A 51 9.40 12.38 -33.36
C SER A 51 8.28 11.33 -33.32
N SER A 52 7.36 11.46 -32.37
CA SER A 52 6.21 10.57 -32.19
C SER A 52 4.95 11.03 -32.94
N GLY A 53 5.00 12.16 -33.64
CA GLY A 53 3.83 12.74 -34.33
C GLY A 53 2.70 13.16 -33.39
N CYS A 54 3.04 13.52 -32.15
CA CYS A 54 2.12 13.91 -31.08
C CYS A 54 2.31 15.37 -30.64
N GLU A 55 3.09 16.17 -31.38
CA GLU A 55 3.32 17.58 -31.09
C GLU A 55 2.03 18.37 -31.26
N ASP A 56 1.57 18.98 -30.17
CA ASP A 56 0.40 19.86 -30.13
C ASP A 56 0.78 21.17 -29.40
N PRO A 57 0.48 22.36 -29.97
CA PRO A 57 0.85 23.63 -29.37
C PRO A 57 0.32 23.84 -27.95
N GLU A 58 -0.89 23.35 -27.65
CA GLU A 58 -1.50 23.49 -26.32
C GLU A 58 -0.84 22.57 -25.31
N LEU A 59 -0.49 21.35 -25.72
CA LEU A 59 0.28 20.41 -24.90
C LEU A 59 1.67 20.95 -24.58
N VAL A 60 2.38 21.48 -25.57
CA VAL A 60 3.72 22.06 -25.39
C VAL A 60 3.66 23.29 -24.49
N ARG A 61 2.66 24.15 -24.68
CA ARG A 61 2.42 25.32 -23.81
C ARG A 61 2.15 24.90 -22.37
N TYR A 62 1.29 23.89 -22.18
CA TYR A 62 0.98 23.35 -20.86
C TYR A 62 2.22 22.80 -20.16
N LEU A 63 3.02 21.98 -20.86
CA LEU A 63 4.23 21.35 -20.32
C LEU A 63 5.37 22.35 -20.10
N GLY A 64 5.48 23.39 -20.92
CA GLY A 64 6.47 24.46 -20.77
C GLY A 64 6.29 25.27 -19.49
N GLY A 65 5.08 25.30 -18.92
CA GLY A 65 4.81 25.90 -17.61
C GLY A 65 5.11 24.97 -16.42
N LYS A 66 5.57 23.73 -16.65
CA LYS A 66 5.79 22.74 -15.59
C LYS A 66 7.26 22.68 -15.19
N LYS A 67 7.49 22.55 -13.88
CA LYS A 67 8.83 22.38 -13.30
C LYS A 67 9.51 21.07 -13.73
N ASN A 68 8.72 20.02 -14.01
CA ASN A 68 9.22 18.75 -14.54
C ASN A 68 8.33 18.26 -15.70
N PRO A 69 8.61 18.69 -16.94
CA PRO A 69 7.80 18.38 -18.11
C PRO A 69 7.74 16.88 -18.44
N GLY A 70 8.89 16.18 -18.40
CA GLY A 70 8.97 14.75 -18.67
C GLY A 70 8.10 13.93 -17.74
N SER A 71 8.25 14.12 -16.42
CA SER A 71 7.40 13.43 -15.44
C SER A 71 5.92 13.78 -15.62
N THR A 72 5.59 15.06 -15.85
CA THR A 72 4.20 15.49 -16.05
C THR A 72 3.55 14.78 -17.23
N LEU A 73 4.29 14.60 -18.32
CA LEU A 73 3.82 13.95 -19.54
C LEU A 73 3.30 12.53 -19.28
N PHE A 74 3.95 11.75 -18.40
CA PHE A 74 3.55 10.38 -18.07
C PHE A 74 2.28 10.26 -17.22
N TYR A 75 1.81 11.35 -16.61
CA TYR A 75 0.62 11.36 -15.77
C TYR A 75 -0.60 11.99 -16.45
N LEU A 76 -0.46 12.48 -17.68
CA LEU A 76 -1.58 13.06 -18.42
C LEU A 76 -2.61 11.99 -18.74
N THR A 77 -3.84 12.24 -18.31
CA THR A 77 -5.00 11.41 -18.62
C THR A 77 -5.68 11.87 -19.91
N GLU A 78 -6.47 10.98 -20.51
CA GLU A 78 -7.29 11.30 -21.70
C GLU A 78 -8.22 12.51 -21.45
N SER A 79 -8.78 12.59 -20.24
CA SER A 79 -9.66 13.68 -19.82
C SER A 79 -8.93 15.01 -19.74
N GLU A 80 -7.73 15.04 -19.15
CA GLU A 80 -6.91 16.26 -19.07
C GLU A 80 -6.49 16.76 -20.44
N LEU A 81 -6.05 15.85 -21.32
CA LEU A 81 -5.73 16.18 -22.70
C LEU A 81 -6.97 16.70 -23.45
N GLY A 82 -8.15 16.15 -23.16
CA GLY A 82 -9.42 16.63 -23.71
C GLY A 82 -9.77 18.05 -23.27
N LYS A 83 -9.54 18.37 -21.99
CA LYS A 83 -9.74 19.73 -21.44
C LYS A 83 -8.79 20.77 -22.06
N MET A 84 -7.62 20.34 -22.55
CA MET A 84 -6.66 21.18 -23.27
C MET A 84 -7.07 21.44 -24.72
N GLY A 85 -8.17 20.84 -25.22
CA GLY A 85 -8.61 21.00 -26.60
C GLY A 85 -7.86 20.15 -27.61
N ILE A 86 -7.06 19.18 -27.15
CA ILE A 86 -6.23 18.33 -28.02
C ILE A 86 -7.13 17.32 -28.76
N GLY A 87 -6.96 17.21 -30.07
CA GLY A 87 -7.77 16.32 -30.90
C GLY A 87 -7.68 14.85 -30.49
N THR A 88 -8.80 14.12 -30.52
CA THR A 88 -8.89 12.72 -30.06
C THR A 88 -7.86 11.79 -30.67
N GLY A 89 -7.54 11.97 -31.97
CA GLY A 89 -6.50 11.17 -32.64
C GLY A 89 -5.10 11.40 -32.06
N VAL A 90 -4.76 12.65 -31.74
CA VAL A 90 -3.47 13.02 -31.12
C VAL A 90 -3.41 12.49 -29.69
N ARG A 91 -4.51 12.56 -28.93
CA ARG A 91 -4.60 12.04 -27.56
C ARG A 91 -4.35 10.53 -27.50
N LEU A 92 -5.03 9.76 -28.34
CA LEU A 92 -4.85 8.30 -28.43
C LEU A 92 -3.44 7.93 -28.86
N ASN A 93 -2.89 8.63 -29.86
CA ASN A 93 -1.53 8.38 -30.33
C ASN A 93 -0.50 8.70 -29.24
N LEU A 94 -0.64 9.83 -28.54
CA LEU A 94 0.23 10.22 -27.45
C LEU A 94 0.21 9.21 -26.31
N LEU A 95 -0.97 8.79 -25.84
CA LEU A 95 -1.09 7.79 -24.78
C LEU A 95 -0.46 6.45 -25.19
N ASN A 96 -0.59 6.05 -26.45
CA ASN A 96 0.05 4.85 -26.99
C ASN A 96 1.59 5.00 -27.05
N CYS A 97 2.09 6.14 -27.51
CA CYS A 97 3.52 6.45 -27.54
C CYS A 97 4.12 6.48 -26.13
N LEU A 98 3.43 7.07 -25.16
CA LEU A 98 3.84 7.08 -23.76
C LEU A 98 3.81 5.68 -23.13
N SER A 99 2.82 4.86 -23.49
CA SER A 99 2.77 3.45 -23.09
C SER A 99 3.98 2.68 -23.61
N LYS A 100 4.35 2.86 -24.88
CA LYS A 100 5.54 2.24 -25.50
C LYS A 100 6.85 2.78 -24.93
N LEU A 101 6.93 4.07 -24.64
CA LEU A 101 8.10 4.71 -24.05
C LEU A 101 8.32 4.26 -22.61
N GLY A 102 7.24 4.09 -21.84
CA GLY A 102 7.26 3.48 -20.51
C GLY A 102 7.63 1.99 -20.52
N GLN A 103 7.41 1.28 -21.63
CA GLN A 103 7.84 -0.11 -21.80
C GLN A 103 9.37 -0.26 -22.01
N GLY A 104 10.11 0.82 -22.32
CA GLY A 104 11.58 0.80 -22.37
C GLY A 104 12.24 0.96 -21.00
N HIS A 105 11.56 1.64 -20.07
CA HIS A 105 11.99 1.85 -18.68
C HIS A 105 10.90 1.33 -17.73
N VAL A 106 10.84 0.00 -17.60
CA VAL A 106 9.68 -0.67 -17.01
C VAL A 106 9.73 -0.66 -15.48
N ASP A 107 9.13 0.36 -14.88
CA ASP A 107 8.48 0.26 -13.58
C ASP A 107 6.97 0.01 -13.86
N ILE A 108 6.57 -1.27 -13.97
CA ILE A 108 5.17 -1.69 -14.21
C ILE A 108 4.43 -1.95 -12.91
N MET A 109 3.10 -1.79 -12.96
CA MET A 109 2.20 -2.33 -11.93
C MET A 109 2.52 -3.80 -11.69
N LYS A 110 2.70 -4.17 -10.43
CA LYS A 110 2.94 -5.56 -10.01
C LYS A 110 1.64 -6.15 -9.51
N VAL A 111 1.31 -7.36 -9.93
CA VAL A 111 0.13 -8.07 -9.47
C VAL A 111 0.51 -9.06 -8.37
N PHE A 112 -0.17 -8.96 -7.22
CA PHE A 112 -0.12 -9.95 -6.15
C PHE A 112 -1.41 -10.77 -6.18
N ASN A 113 -1.30 -12.07 -5.91
CA ASN A 113 -2.45 -12.94 -5.72
C ASN A 113 -2.69 -13.14 -4.23
N ASP A 114 -3.74 -12.53 -3.69
CA ASP A 114 -4.13 -12.59 -2.29
C ASP A 114 -5.42 -13.43 -2.15
N PRO A 115 -5.49 -14.39 -1.21
CA PRO A 115 -6.65 -15.27 -1.07
C PRO A 115 -7.92 -14.55 -0.54
N ILE A 116 -7.78 -13.36 0.03
CA ILE A 116 -8.86 -12.53 0.56
C ILE A 116 -9.39 -11.58 -0.52
N HIS A 117 -8.48 -10.89 -1.22
CA HIS A 117 -8.84 -9.82 -2.17
C HIS A 117 -8.70 -10.19 -3.65
N GLY A 118 -8.21 -11.39 -3.96
CA GLY A 118 -7.93 -11.81 -5.32
C GLY A 118 -6.67 -11.14 -5.89
N HIS A 119 -6.77 -10.63 -7.11
CA HIS A 119 -5.64 -9.96 -7.75
C HIS A 119 -5.53 -8.50 -7.30
N ILE A 120 -4.42 -8.18 -6.64
CA ILE A 120 -4.10 -6.83 -6.17
C ILE A 120 -3.03 -6.23 -7.08
N GLU A 121 -3.35 -5.09 -7.70
CA GLU A 121 -2.37 -4.31 -8.45
C GLU A 121 -1.65 -3.32 -7.52
N MET A 122 -0.32 -3.27 -7.60
CA MET A 122 0.53 -2.38 -6.81
C MET A 122 1.35 -1.49 -7.72
N HIS A 123 1.27 -0.18 -7.47
CA HIS A 123 2.08 0.83 -8.13
C HIS A 123 3.58 0.59 -7.87
N PRO A 124 4.47 0.83 -8.85
CA PRO A 124 5.90 0.57 -8.68
C PRO A 124 6.55 1.22 -7.45
N LEU A 125 6.13 2.44 -7.09
CA LEU A 125 6.58 3.09 -5.84
C LEU A 125 6.26 2.23 -4.60
N LEU A 126 5.08 1.62 -4.54
CA LEU A 126 4.69 0.74 -3.45
C LEU A 126 5.57 -0.51 -3.46
N VAL A 127 5.86 -1.07 -4.65
CA VAL A 127 6.79 -2.21 -4.81
C VAL A 127 8.19 -1.87 -4.29
N ARG A 128 8.68 -0.65 -4.56
CA ARG A 128 9.98 -0.17 -4.05
C ARG A 128 10.02 -0.09 -2.53
N ILE A 129 8.90 0.20 -1.87
CA ILE A 129 8.77 0.17 -0.40
C ILE A 129 8.66 -1.27 0.10
N ILE A 130 7.86 -2.10 -0.58
CA ILE A 130 7.66 -3.51 -0.24
C ILE A 130 8.98 -4.27 -0.28
N ASP A 131 9.80 -4.05 -1.31
CA ASP A 131 11.05 -4.76 -1.56
C ASP A 131 12.24 -4.17 -0.75
N THR A 132 11.99 -3.77 0.51
CA THR A 132 13.00 -3.31 1.47
C THR A 132 13.11 -4.26 2.67
N PRO A 133 14.28 -4.36 3.34
CA PRO A 133 14.42 -5.17 4.54
C PRO A 133 13.43 -4.80 5.65
N GLN A 134 13.16 -3.50 5.82
CA GLN A 134 12.27 -2.96 6.85
C GLN A 134 10.84 -3.45 6.69
N PHE A 135 10.36 -3.56 5.45
CA PHE A 135 9.03 -4.09 5.12
C PHE A 135 9.02 -5.62 5.04
N GLN A 136 10.00 -6.25 4.36
CA GLN A 136 10.09 -7.70 4.23
C GLN A 136 10.17 -8.42 5.58
N ARG A 137 10.67 -7.75 6.64
CA ARG A 137 10.67 -8.32 7.98
C ARG A 137 9.27 -8.73 8.47
N LEU A 138 8.20 -8.07 7.99
CA LEU A 138 6.83 -8.36 8.41
C LEU A 138 6.40 -9.79 8.03
N ARG A 139 7.12 -10.46 7.12
CA ARG A 139 6.91 -11.88 6.79
C ARG A 139 7.21 -12.82 7.97
N TYR A 140 7.97 -12.33 8.95
CA TYR A 140 8.42 -13.11 10.10
C TYR A 140 7.66 -12.79 11.38
N ILE A 141 6.59 -11.99 11.30
CA ILE A 141 5.79 -11.57 12.47
C ILE A 141 4.37 -12.08 12.29
N LYS A 142 3.99 -13.08 13.08
CA LYS A 142 2.64 -13.68 13.08
C LYS A 142 1.59 -12.63 13.45
N GLN A 143 0.52 -12.54 12.65
CA GLN A 143 -0.56 -11.58 12.85
C GLN A 143 -1.18 -11.72 14.24
N LEU A 144 -1.51 -12.97 14.60
CA LEU A 144 -2.19 -13.31 15.84
C LEU A 144 -1.27 -13.87 16.93
N GLY A 145 0.03 -13.61 16.82
CA GLY A 145 0.99 -13.94 17.88
C GLY A 145 0.89 -15.39 18.36
N GLY A 146 0.60 -15.57 19.65
CA GLY A 146 0.48 -16.88 20.29
C GLY A 146 -0.74 -17.70 19.84
N ALA A 147 -1.72 -17.07 19.19
CA ALA A 147 -2.91 -17.77 18.71
C ALA A 147 -2.60 -18.82 17.65
N TYR A 148 -1.48 -18.71 16.91
CA TYR A 148 -1.03 -19.76 15.98
C TYR A 148 -0.87 -21.14 16.66
N TYR A 149 -0.50 -21.17 17.94
CA TYR A 149 -0.34 -22.40 18.71
C TYR A 149 -1.67 -23.00 19.20
N VAL A 150 -2.78 -22.30 19.01
CA VAL A 150 -4.14 -22.75 19.35
C VAL A 150 -4.97 -22.98 18.08
N PHE A 151 -4.85 -22.08 17.13
CA PHE A 151 -5.52 -22.09 15.85
C PHE A 151 -4.48 -22.36 14.75
N PRO A 152 -4.30 -23.62 14.33
CA PRO A 152 -3.21 -23.99 13.42
C PRO A 152 -3.33 -23.32 12.03
N GLY A 153 -4.53 -22.86 11.65
CA GLY A 153 -4.76 -22.07 10.43
C GLY A 153 -4.28 -20.61 10.53
N ALA A 154 -4.07 -20.07 11.73
CA ALA A 154 -3.60 -18.69 11.97
C ALA A 154 -2.09 -18.54 11.72
N SER A 155 -1.60 -19.04 10.59
CA SER A 155 -0.18 -19.03 10.20
C SER A 155 0.26 -17.72 9.54
N HIS A 156 -0.70 -16.85 9.21
CA HIS A 156 -0.46 -15.60 8.49
C HIS A 156 0.33 -14.58 9.31
N ASN A 157 0.99 -13.69 8.59
CA ASN A 157 1.90 -12.68 9.10
C ASN A 157 1.41 -11.28 8.75
N ARG A 158 2.01 -10.29 9.40
CA ARG A 158 1.71 -8.86 9.17
C ARG A 158 1.94 -8.43 7.71
N PHE A 159 2.85 -9.09 6.99
CA PHE A 159 3.18 -8.76 5.60
C PHE A 159 1.96 -8.77 4.66
N GLU A 160 1.27 -9.90 4.56
CA GLU A 160 0.11 -10.05 3.66
C GLU A 160 -1.08 -9.18 4.11
N HIS A 161 -1.23 -8.97 5.43
CA HIS A 161 -2.19 -8.02 5.96
C HIS A 161 -1.88 -6.58 5.52
N SER A 162 -0.64 -6.12 5.64
CA SER A 162 -0.23 -4.79 5.18
C SER A 162 -0.44 -4.58 3.67
N LEU A 163 -0.25 -5.61 2.85
CA LEU A 163 -0.60 -5.55 1.42
C LEU A 163 -2.10 -5.37 1.19
N GLY A 164 -2.93 -6.08 1.95
CA GLY A 164 -4.38 -5.96 1.87
C GLY A 164 -4.90 -4.61 2.36
N VAL A 165 -4.34 -4.06 3.44
CA VAL A 165 -4.68 -2.70 3.93
C VAL A 165 -4.32 -1.64 2.89
N CYS A 166 -3.14 -1.75 2.27
CA CYS A 166 -2.75 -0.88 1.15
C CYS A 166 -3.76 -0.93 0.00
N HIS A 167 -4.21 -2.13 -0.38
CA HIS A 167 -5.19 -2.32 -1.43
C HIS A 167 -6.54 -1.67 -1.08
N LEU A 168 -7.08 -1.96 0.10
CA LEU A 168 -8.37 -1.42 0.54
C LEU A 168 -8.34 0.10 0.73
N ALA A 169 -7.22 0.65 1.21
CA ALA A 169 -7.00 2.08 1.30
C ALA A 169 -7.12 2.75 -0.08
N GLY A 170 -6.45 2.18 -1.10
CA GLY A 170 -6.56 2.61 -2.49
C GLY A 170 -7.99 2.50 -3.04
N CYS A 171 -8.64 1.35 -2.85
CA CYS A 171 -10.02 1.13 -3.29
C CYS A 171 -11.00 2.16 -2.71
N LEU A 172 -10.86 2.52 -1.43
CA LEU A 172 -11.73 3.51 -0.80
C LEU A 172 -11.48 4.91 -1.36
N ILE A 173 -10.22 5.37 -1.41
CA ILE A 173 -9.92 6.74 -1.86
C ILE A 173 -10.27 6.96 -3.34
N GLU A 174 -10.02 5.98 -4.21
CA GLU A 174 -10.37 6.04 -5.63
C GLU A 174 -11.88 6.07 -5.83
N ALA A 175 -12.61 5.31 -5.01
CA ALA A 175 -14.07 5.31 -5.05
C ALA A 175 -14.66 6.65 -4.61
N LEU A 176 -14.08 7.31 -3.61
CA LEU A 176 -14.44 8.67 -3.20
C LEU A 176 -14.11 9.68 -4.32
N GLN A 177 -12.87 9.65 -4.85
CA GLN A 177 -12.42 10.52 -5.95
C GLN A 177 -13.36 10.44 -7.15
N LYS A 178 -13.70 9.23 -7.59
CA LYS A 178 -14.56 9.01 -8.77
C LYS A 178 -15.98 9.54 -8.56
N ARG A 179 -16.53 9.42 -7.35
CA ARG A 179 -17.92 9.80 -7.04
C ARG A 179 -18.08 11.27 -6.69
N GLN A 180 -17.01 11.91 -6.24
CA GLN A 180 -16.98 13.30 -5.79
C GLN A 180 -15.72 13.99 -6.29
N PRO A 181 -15.62 14.30 -7.60
CA PRO A 181 -14.48 15.02 -8.17
C PRO A 181 -14.23 16.38 -7.52
N GLU A 182 -15.27 16.99 -6.91
CA GLU A 182 -15.19 18.24 -6.16
C GLU A 182 -14.29 18.16 -4.91
N LEU A 183 -13.95 16.97 -4.42
CA LEU A 183 -13.03 16.77 -3.29
C LEU A 183 -11.56 17.02 -3.65
N ASP A 184 -11.24 17.22 -4.93
CA ASP A 184 -9.89 17.46 -5.45
C ASP A 184 -8.86 16.42 -4.98
N ILE A 185 -9.28 15.16 -4.86
CA ILE A 185 -8.38 14.04 -4.55
C ILE A 185 -7.51 13.81 -5.79
N ASN A 186 -6.20 13.98 -5.66
CA ASN A 186 -5.26 13.79 -6.76
C ASN A 186 -4.45 12.49 -6.60
N HIS A 187 -3.65 12.13 -7.61
CA HIS A 187 -2.85 10.90 -7.59
C HIS A 187 -1.85 10.85 -6.43
N ARG A 188 -1.29 12.01 -6.03
CA ARG A 188 -0.39 12.12 -4.87
C ARG A 188 -1.10 11.77 -3.57
N ASP A 189 -2.36 12.20 -3.39
CA ASP A 189 -3.16 11.82 -2.23
C ASP A 189 -3.40 10.30 -2.19
N ILE A 190 -3.76 9.69 -3.33
CA ILE A 190 -3.97 8.24 -3.44
C ILE A 190 -2.72 7.45 -3.04
N LEU A 191 -1.55 7.79 -3.61
CA LEU A 191 -0.30 7.12 -3.28
C LEU A 191 0.05 7.30 -1.80
N CYS A 192 -0.13 8.49 -1.22
CA CYS A 192 0.14 8.71 0.20
C CYS A 192 -0.78 7.87 1.10
N VAL A 193 -2.06 7.77 0.80
CA VAL A 193 -3.02 6.94 1.55
C VAL A 193 -2.69 5.45 1.41
N GLN A 194 -2.30 4.99 0.22
CA GLN A 194 -1.82 3.62 0.00
C GLN A 194 -0.53 3.34 0.77
N ILE A 195 0.45 4.25 0.76
CA ILE A 195 1.70 4.09 1.53
C ILE A 195 1.41 4.07 3.03
N ALA A 196 0.50 4.91 3.53
CA ALA A 196 0.08 4.85 4.93
C ALA A 196 -0.56 3.51 5.29
N GLY A 197 -1.48 3.01 4.44
CA GLY A 197 -2.09 1.68 4.61
C GLY A 197 -1.05 0.55 4.56
N LEU A 198 -0.08 0.63 3.66
CA LEU A 198 1.02 -0.32 3.56
C LEU A 198 1.90 -0.30 4.82
N CYS A 199 2.19 0.89 5.35
CA CYS A 199 3.20 1.07 6.39
C CYS A 199 2.66 1.12 7.82
N HIS A 200 1.34 1.06 8.03
CA HIS A 200 0.72 1.25 9.36
C HIS A 200 1.24 0.26 10.42
N ASP A 201 1.63 -0.94 10.00
CA ASP A 201 2.11 -2.04 10.85
C ASP A 201 3.63 -2.23 10.84
N LEU A 202 4.38 -1.31 10.21
CA LEU A 202 5.84 -1.36 10.19
C LEU A 202 6.50 -1.35 11.57
N GLY A 203 5.79 -1.09 12.66
CA GLY A 203 6.34 -0.99 14.01
C GLY A 203 6.09 -2.20 14.89
N HIS A 204 5.35 -3.21 14.42
CA HIS A 204 5.09 -4.41 15.22
C HIS A 204 6.39 -5.17 15.54
N GLY A 205 6.48 -5.64 16.79
CA GLY A 205 7.53 -6.51 17.27
C GLY A 205 7.19 -8.00 17.15
N PRO A 206 8.06 -8.90 17.65
CA PRO A 206 7.80 -10.33 17.69
C PRO A 206 6.44 -10.65 18.31
N PHE A 207 5.66 -11.53 17.67
CA PHE A 207 4.31 -11.90 18.11
C PHE A 207 3.30 -10.73 18.20
N SER A 208 3.48 -9.69 17.36
CA SER A 208 2.52 -8.60 17.19
C SER A 208 2.16 -7.90 18.51
N HIS A 209 0.91 -8.03 18.97
CA HIS A 209 0.39 -7.32 20.16
C HIS A 209 0.97 -7.81 21.48
N MET A 210 1.58 -9.00 21.50
CA MET A 210 2.30 -9.48 22.68
C MET A 210 3.49 -8.56 23.01
N TYR A 211 4.20 -8.06 21.99
CA TYR A 211 5.40 -7.26 22.19
C TYR A 211 5.10 -5.89 22.82
N ASP A 212 4.23 -5.10 22.21
CA ASP A 212 3.87 -3.76 22.69
C ASP A 212 2.85 -3.78 23.83
N GLY A 213 1.97 -4.79 23.86
CA GLY A 213 0.92 -4.91 24.88
C GLY A 213 1.30 -5.64 26.16
N ARG A 214 2.35 -6.49 26.14
CA ARG A 214 2.79 -7.27 27.32
C ARG A 214 4.28 -7.09 27.60
N PHE A 215 5.14 -7.40 26.65
CA PHE A 215 6.59 -7.45 26.88
C PHE A 215 7.17 -6.09 27.24
N ILE A 216 7.01 -5.08 26.37
CA ILE A 216 7.57 -3.74 26.58
C ILE A 216 7.07 -3.09 27.88
N PRO A 217 5.77 -3.13 28.22
CA PRO A 217 5.29 -2.63 29.52
C PRO A 217 5.96 -3.28 30.73
N LEU A 218 6.36 -4.56 30.64
CA LEU A 218 7.02 -5.29 31.72
C LEU A 218 8.52 -4.97 31.82
N VAL A 219 9.23 -4.93 30.69
CA VAL A 219 10.70 -4.75 30.71
C VAL A 219 11.13 -3.28 30.71
N CYS A 220 10.29 -2.38 30.20
CA CYS A 220 10.53 -0.95 30.14
C CYS A 220 9.34 -0.17 30.75
N PRO A 221 9.05 -0.36 32.04
CA PRO A 221 7.91 0.29 32.69
C PRO A 221 8.02 1.82 32.59
N GLY A 222 6.90 2.49 32.35
CA GLY A 222 6.83 3.94 32.18
C GLY A 222 7.12 4.44 30.76
N THR A 223 7.53 3.57 29.83
CA THR A 223 7.58 3.93 28.41
C THR A 223 6.19 3.85 27.78
N ALA A 224 5.76 4.93 27.12
CA ALA A 224 4.52 4.97 26.35
C ALA A 224 4.76 4.43 24.93
N TRP A 225 5.26 3.19 24.83
CA TRP A 225 5.52 2.55 23.53
C TRP A 225 4.22 2.13 22.86
N LYS A 226 4.11 2.42 21.56
CA LYS A 226 3.02 1.99 20.70
C LYS A 226 3.59 1.50 19.38
N HIS A 227 3.02 0.45 18.81
CA HIS A 227 3.48 -0.03 17.51
C HIS A 227 3.29 1.04 16.43
N GLU A 228 2.30 1.92 16.52
CA GLU A 228 2.10 3.02 15.56
C GLU A 228 3.25 4.05 15.59
N ASP A 229 3.73 4.41 16.78
CA ASP A 229 4.89 5.30 16.93
C ASP A 229 6.18 4.64 16.39
N ALA A 230 6.29 3.33 16.58
CA ALA A 230 7.37 2.53 16.01
C ALA A 230 7.24 2.40 14.48
N SER A 231 6.03 2.32 13.92
CA SER A 231 5.77 2.28 12.48
C SER A 231 6.23 3.56 11.81
N VAL A 232 5.95 4.72 12.43
CA VAL A 232 6.44 6.02 11.96
C VAL A 232 7.97 6.09 11.94
N LYS A 233 8.63 5.61 13.01
CA LYS A 233 10.11 5.57 13.08
C LYS A 233 10.69 4.60 12.05
N MET A 234 10.09 3.43 11.89
CA MET A 234 10.53 2.42 10.92
C MET A 234 10.31 2.89 9.49
N PHE A 235 9.20 3.59 9.21
CA PHE A 235 8.95 4.20 7.91
C PHE A 235 10.02 5.23 7.56
N GLU A 236 10.38 6.13 8.47
CA GLU A 236 11.47 7.08 8.24
C GLU A 236 12.79 6.35 7.94
N HIS A 237 13.13 5.36 8.78
CA HIS A 237 14.33 4.54 8.60
C HIS A 237 14.33 3.78 7.26
N LEU A 238 13.17 3.29 6.81
CA LEU A 238 12.99 2.65 5.51
C LEU A 238 13.28 3.63 4.37
N ILE A 239 12.72 4.84 4.43
CA ILE A 239 12.96 5.87 3.42
C ILE A 239 14.44 6.27 3.37
N ASP A 240 15.06 6.48 4.53
CA ASP A 240 16.46 6.88 4.66
C ASP A 240 17.44 5.82 4.15
N SER A 241 17.29 4.58 4.63
CA SER A 241 18.26 3.51 4.41
C SER A 241 18.26 2.99 2.97
N ASN A 242 17.16 3.20 2.24
CA ASN A 242 16.98 2.74 0.87
C ASN A 242 16.99 3.90 -0.15
N ASP A 243 17.37 5.10 0.29
CA ASP A 243 17.40 6.34 -0.51
C ASP A 243 16.13 6.53 -1.36
N LEU A 244 14.96 6.47 -0.71
CA LEU A 244 13.68 6.54 -1.41
C LEU A 244 13.17 7.97 -1.61
N ARG A 245 13.77 9.01 -1.00
CA ARG A 245 13.33 10.40 -1.23
C ARG A 245 13.40 10.84 -2.69
N PRO A 246 14.47 10.55 -3.45
CA PRO A 246 14.50 10.79 -4.89
C PRO A 246 13.41 10.02 -5.63
N VAL A 247 13.15 8.76 -5.23
CA VAL A 247 12.11 7.90 -5.84
C VAL A 247 10.70 8.45 -5.58
N LEU A 248 10.42 8.93 -4.37
CA LEU A 248 9.16 9.60 -4.04
C LEU A 248 8.96 10.84 -4.94
N LYS A 249 9.99 11.68 -5.09
CA LYS A 249 9.96 12.86 -5.98
C LYS A 249 9.72 12.46 -7.44
N TYR A 250 10.40 11.43 -7.90
CA TYR A 250 10.27 10.88 -9.25
C TYR A 250 8.84 10.43 -9.55
N TYR A 251 8.12 9.91 -8.55
CA TYR A 251 6.71 9.53 -8.66
C TYR A 251 5.71 10.66 -8.33
N GLY A 252 6.17 11.91 -8.25
CA GLY A 252 5.30 13.08 -8.09
C GLY A 252 4.91 13.42 -6.65
N LEU A 253 5.49 12.74 -5.65
CA LEU A 253 5.31 13.12 -4.24
C LEU A 253 6.25 14.28 -3.87
N LYS A 254 5.88 15.03 -2.84
CA LYS A 254 6.71 16.06 -2.19
C LYS A 254 7.10 15.55 -0.80
N PRO A 255 8.32 14.99 -0.62
CA PRO A 255 8.70 14.33 0.63
C PRO A 255 8.49 15.16 1.89
N ASP A 256 8.80 16.46 1.84
CA ASP A 256 8.71 17.35 3.01
C ASP A 256 7.28 17.49 3.56
N GLU A 257 6.26 17.35 2.70
CA GLU A 257 4.83 17.43 3.08
C GLU A 257 4.20 16.04 3.21
N ASP A 258 4.54 15.13 2.28
CA ASP A 258 3.89 13.82 2.16
C ASP A 258 4.34 12.82 3.20
N ILE A 259 5.60 12.88 3.63
CA ILE A 259 6.08 12.01 4.69
C ILE A 259 5.33 12.34 5.99
N ASP A 260 5.13 13.64 6.29
CA ASP A 260 4.33 14.06 7.44
C ASP A 260 2.89 13.56 7.32
N PHE A 261 2.26 13.71 6.14
CA PHE A 261 0.91 13.19 5.91
C PHE A 261 0.79 11.67 6.11
N ILE A 262 1.76 10.90 5.62
CA ILE A 262 1.80 9.43 5.79
C ILE A 262 1.94 9.08 7.26
N LYS A 263 2.87 9.72 7.98
CA LYS A 263 3.08 9.48 9.42
C LYS A 263 1.85 9.82 10.26
N GLU A 264 1.20 10.93 9.93
CA GLU A 264 0.00 11.38 10.63
C GLU A 264 -1.19 10.44 10.46
N GLN A 265 -1.33 9.80 9.29
CA GLN A 265 -2.35 8.76 9.09
C GLN A 265 -2.09 7.50 9.90
N ILE A 266 -0.84 7.20 10.25
CA ILE A 266 -0.46 6.00 11.01
C ILE A 266 -0.60 6.26 12.52
N ALA A 267 0.05 7.31 13.03
CA ALA A 267 0.14 7.55 14.48
C ALA A 267 -0.89 8.57 14.99
N GLY A 268 -1.45 9.41 14.11
CA GLY A 268 -2.21 10.60 14.47
C GLY A 268 -1.35 11.88 14.41
N PRO A 269 -1.88 13.03 14.88
CA PRO A 269 -1.20 14.32 14.78
C PRO A 269 0.22 14.32 15.35
N ILE A 270 1.17 14.89 14.61
CA ILE A 270 2.55 15.08 15.09
C ILE A 270 2.53 16.12 16.20
N LYS A 271 2.99 15.73 17.40
CA LYS A 271 3.01 16.63 18.57
C LYS A 271 4.05 17.72 18.38
N THR A 272 3.62 18.96 18.22
CA THR A 272 4.48 20.16 18.28
C THR A 272 4.10 21.06 19.45
N GLU A 273 5.08 21.72 20.07
CA GLU A 273 4.89 22.60 21.24
C GLU A 273 4.01 23.84 20.98
N LYS A 274 3.62 24.11 19.72
CA LYS A 274 2.81 25.25 19.29
C LYS A 274 1.51 24.81 18.60
N ASN A 275 0.57 24.21 19.32
CA ASN A 275 -0.77 23.99 18.75
C ASN A 275 -1.69 25.15 19.16
N SER A 276 -1.62 26.23 18.38
CA SER A 276 -2.55 27.38 18.44
C SER A 276 -3.65 27.30 17.35
N SER A 277 -3.69 26.26 16.52
CA SER A 277 -4.70 26.07 15.46
C SER A 277 -5.77 25.04 15.85
N SER A 278 -7.00 25.23 15.38
CA SER A 278 -8.12 24.27 15.49
C SER A 278 -7.86 22.95 14.74
N TRP A 279 -7.04 23.02 13.68
CA TRP A 279 -6.62 21.88 12.88
C TRP A 279 -5.29 21.31 13.39
N PRO A 280 -5.22 20.04 13.81
CA PRO A 280 -4.04 19.47 14.47
C PRO A 280 -3.03 18.84 13.50
N TYR A 281 -3.36 18.71 12.21
CA TYR A 281 -2.52 18.05 11.21
C TYR A 281 -1.76 19.06 10.34
N ARG A 282 -0.59 18.65 9.86
CA ARG A 282 0.30 19.46 9.01
C ARG A 282 0.41 18.92 7.59
N GLY A 283 0.23 17.62 7.39
CA GLY A 283 0.42 16.96 6.10
C GLY A 283 -0.62 17.33 5.05
N ARG A 284 -1.87 17.59 5.47
CA ARG A 284 -2.98 18.03 4.61
C ARG A 284 -3.85 19.06 5.34
N PRO A 285 -4.52 19.96 4.60
CA PRO A 285 -5.39 20.97 5.19
C PRO A 285 -6.75 20.37 5.60
N GLU A 286 -7.52 21.13 6.40
CA GLU A 286 -8.76 20.68 7.04
C GLU A 286 -9.83 20.20 6.04
N GLU A 287 -9.87 20.78 4.84
CA GLU A 287 -10.84 20.40 3.80
C GLU A 287 -10.63 18.95 3.34
N LYS A 288 -9.41 18.44 3.47
CA LYS A 288 -9.01 17.04 3.18
C LYS A 288 -8.96 16.17 4.43
N GLY A 289 -9.58 16.59 5.53
CA GLY A 289 -9.54 15.87 6.81
C GLY A 289 -10.09 14.44 6.76
N PHE A 290 -11.08 14.19 5.89
CA PHE A 290 -11.63 12.86 5.65
C PHE A 290 -10.59 11.81 5.21
N LEU A 291 -9.44 12.23 4.64
CA LEU A 291 -8.38 11.28 4.26
C LEU A 291 -7.75 10.58 5.46
N TYR A 292 -7.70 11.25 6.62
CA TYR A 292 -7.17 10.68 7.87
C TYR A 292 -8.11 9.62 8.47
N GLU A 293 -9.33 9.47 7.96
CA GLU A 293 -10.29 8.46 8.41
C GLU A 293 -10.17 7.13 7.67
N ILE A 294 -9.30 7.03 6.67
CA ILE A 294 -9.20 5.85 5.80
C ILE A 294 -8.39 4.73 6.45
N VAL A 295 -7.16 5.03 6.89
CA VAL A 295 -6.19 4.02 7.35
C VAL A 295 -6.37 3.67 8.83
N ALA A 296 -6.46 4.68 9.70
CA ALA A 296 -6.57 4.50 11.15
C ALA A 296 -7.58 5.48 11.75
N ASN A 297 -8.86 5.09 11.78
CA ASN A 297 -9.93 5.93 12.30
C ASN A 297 -10.13 5.71 13.80
N LYS A 298 -9.42 6.50 14.61
CA LYS A 298 -9.49 6.43 16.08
C LYS A 298 -10.81 6.98 16.65
N THR A 299 -11.61 7.68 15.85
CA THR A 299 -12.89 8.28 16.29
C THR A 299 -14.01 7.25 16.30
N SER A 300 -14.23 6.56 15.17
CA SER A 300 -15.33 5.60 15.02
C SER A 300 -14.87 4.14 15.12
N GLY A 301 -13.58 3.87 14.90
CA GLY A 301 -13.07 2.52 14.72
C GLY A 301 -13.55 1.85 13.43
N ILE A 302 -13.88 2.63 12.39
CA ILE A 302 -14.23 2.15 11.05
C ILE A 302 -13.14 2.58 10.07
N ASP A 303 -12.27 1.65 9.70
CA ASP A 303 -11.12 1.88 8.82
C ASP A 303 -10.73 0.61 8.05
N VAL A 304 -9.90 0.78 7.02
CA VAL A 304 -9.49 -0.28 6.10
C VAL A 304 -8.55 -1.32 6.74
N ASP A 305 -7.84 -0.95 7.81
CA ASP A 305 -7.09 -1.88 8.66
C ASP A 305 -8.01 -2.98 9.19
N LYS A 306 -9.10 -2.57 9.86
CA LYS A 306 -10.12 -3.49 10.39
C LYS A 306 -10.77 -4.35 9.32
N TRP A 307 -11.03 -3.77 8.15
CA TRP A 307 -11.68 -4.51 7.07
C TRP A 307 -10.80 -5.65 6.57
N ASP A 308 -9.50 -5.42 6.40
CA ASP A 308 -8.57 -6.48 6.02
C ASP A 308 -8.45 -7.53 7.12
N TYR A 309 -8.09 -7.14 8.35
CA TYR A 309 -7.81 -8.16 9.36
C TYR A 309 -9.07 -8.90 9.79
N PHE A 310 -10.27 -8.30 9.77
CA PHE A 310 -11.50 -9.06 10.00
C PHE A 310 -11.68 -10.15 8.95
N ALA A 311 -11.56 -9.81 7.66
CA ALA A 311 -11.72 -10.78 6.58
C ALA A 311 -10.61 -11.86 6.62
N ARG A 312 -9.36 -11.44 6.83
CA ARG A 312 -8.17 -12.30 6.85
C ARG A 312 -8.13 -13.22 8.06
N ASP A 313 -8.40 -12.70 9.26
CA ASP A 313 -8.44 -13.52 10.47
C ASP A 313 -9.61 -14.50 10.41
N CYS A 314 -10.79 -14.07 9.95
CA CYS A 314 -11.91 -14.97 9.71
C CYS A 314 -11.54 -16.12 8.78
N HIS A 315 -10.87 -15.83 7.65
CA HIS A 315 -10.40 -16.84 6.71
C HIS A 315 -9.48 -17.87 7.37
N HIS A 316 -8.45 -17.42 8.08
CA HIS A 316 -7.44 -18.30 8.70
C HIS A 316 -7.93 -19.03 9.96
N LEU A 317 -8.92 -18.46 10.67
CA LEU A 317 -9.52 -19.05 11.86
C LEU A 317 -10.71 -19.98 11.54
N GLY A 318 -11.19 -20.01 10.29
CA GLY A 318 -12.39 -20.76 9.91
C GLY A 318 -13.67 -20.15 10.49
N ILE A 319 -13.73 -18.82 10.61
CA ILE A 319 -14.89 -18.06 11.09
C ILE A 319 -15.51 -17.33 9.89
N GLN A 320 -16.83 -17.34 9.77
CA GLN A 320 -17.51 -16.55 8.75
C GLN A 320 -17.47 -15.05 9.11
N ASN A 321 -17.01 -14.22 8.18
CA ASN A 321 -17.15 -12.76 8.25
C ASN A 321 -18.47 -12.35 7.59
N ASN A 322 -19.32 -11.62 8.32
CA ASN A 322 -20.60 -11.15 7.80
C ASN A 322 -20.52 -9.75 7.19
N PHE A 323 -19.44 -9.01 7.44
CA PHE A 323 -19.26 -7.66 6.94
C PHE A 323 -18.73 -7.63 5.51
N ASP A 324 -19.45 -6.94 4.63
CA ASP A 324 -19.06 -6.70 3.24
C ASP A 324 -18.46 -5.30 3.08
N HIS A 325 -17.14 -5.22 3.06
CA HIS A 325 -16.39 -3.98 2.86
C HIS A 325 -16.52 -3.44 1.41
N VAL A 326 -16.71 -4.31 0.40
CA VAL A 326 -16.92 -3.89 -1.00
C VAL A 326 -18.24 -3.15 -1.11
N ARG A 327 -19.29 -3.65 -0.43
CA ARG A 327 -20.57 -2.96 -0.31
C ARG A 327 -20.43 -1.63 0.41
N PHE A 328 -19.68 -1.58 1.53
CA PHE A 328 -19.40 -0.32 2.23
C PHE A 328 -18.76 0.71 1.30
N ILE A 329 -17.67 0.34 0.62
CA ILE A 329 -16.94 1.22 -0.32
C ILE A 329 -17.88 1.73 -1.43
N LYS A 330 -18.85 0.93 -1.89
CA LYS A 330 -19.83 1.36 -2.90
C LYS A 330 -20.77 2.47 -2.42
N PHE A 331 -21.12 2.49 -1.14
CA PHE A 331 -22.03 3.47 -0.55
C PHE A 331 -21.32 4.61 0.19
N ALA A 332 -19.99 4.56 0.30
CA ALA A 332 -19.19 5.62 0.90
C ALA A 332 -19.23 6.92 0.07
N ARG A 333 -19.44 8.04 0.77
CA ARG A 333 -19.32 9.43 0.30
C ARG A 333 -18.68 10.28 1.38
N VAL A 334 -18.14 11.44 1.01
CA VAL A 334 -17.74 12.49 1.94
C VAL A 334 -18.89 13.49 2.07
N CYS A 335 -19.29 13.77 3.30
CA CYS A 335 -20.31 14.78 3.61
C CYS A 335 -19.78 15.74 4.69
N GLU A 336 -20.27 16.98 4.66
CA GLU A 336 -19.99 17.96 5.70
C GLU A 336 -20.87 17.70 6.92
N PHE A 337 -20.25 17.65 8.11
CA PHE A 337 -20.93 17.61 9.40
C PHE A 337 -20.16 18.49 10.39
N GLU A 338 -20.86 19.42 11.04
CA GLU A 338 -20.28 20.40 11.98
C GLU A 338 -19.07 21.17 11.41
N GLY A 339 -19.13 21.54 10.12
CA GLY A 339 -18.09 22.30 9.43
C GLY A 339 -16.87 21.47 9.01
N LYS A 340 -16.92 20.14 9.13
CA LYS A 340 -15.83 19.22 8.74
C LYS A 340 -16.31 18.16 7.76
N ASN A 341 -15.43 17.78 6.85
CA ASN A 341 -15.68 16.72 5.89
C ASN A 341 -15.37 15.34 6.52
N HIS A 342 -16.38 14.46 6.54
CA HIS A 342 -16.29 13.11 7.11
C HIS A 342 -16.69 12.05 6.08
N ILE A 343 -16.12 10.85 6.20
CA ILE A 343 -16.56 9.69 5.44
C ILE A 343 -17.88 9.19 6.02
N CYS A 344 -18.94 9.32 5.22
CA CYS A 344 -20.28 8.85 5.52
C CYS A 344 -20.64 7.63 4.66
N THR A 345 -21.46 6.75 5.21
CA THR A 345 -22.16 5.71 4.44
C THR A 345 -23.66 5.98 4.44
N ARG A 346 -24.37 5.44 3.46
CA ARG A 346 -25.82 5.60 3.35
C ARG A 346 -26.53 4.97 4.56
N ASP A 347 -27.51 5.66 5.11
CA ASP A 347 -28.32 5.27 6.28
C ASP A 347 -28.78 3.81 6.29
N LYS A 348 -29.30 3.29 5.17
CA LYS A 348 -29.77 1.91 5.03
C LYS A 348 -28.66 0.85 5.16
N GLU A 349 -27.39 1.25 5.12
CA GLU A 349 -26.23 0.38 5.30
C GLU A 349 -25.88 0.17 6.78
N VAL A 350 -26.67 0.72 7.71
CA VAL A 350 -26.48 0.51 9.16
C VAL A 350 -26.44 -0.98 9.53
N GLY A 351 -27.20 -1.84 8.83
CA GLY A 351 -27.16 -3.30 9.01
C GLY A 351 -25.76 -3.88 8.75
N ASN A 352 -25.09 -3.43 7.70
CA ASN A 352 -23.72 -3.87 7.37
C ASN A 352 -22.72 -3.45 8.48
N LEU A 353 -22.94 -2.29 9.11
CA LEU A 353 -22.13 -1.88 10.27
C LEU A 353 -22.39 -2.74 11.51
N TYR A 354 -23.64 -3.16 11.74
CA TYR A 354 -23.93 -4.14 12.79
C TYR A 354 -23.18 -5.46 12.55
N ASP A 355 -23.12 -5.94 11.31
CA ASP A 355 -22.36 -7.14 10.93
C ASP A 355 -20.85 -6.98 11.18
N MET A 356 -20.31 -5.78 10.93
CA MET A 356 -18.91 -5.44 11.22
C MET A 356 -18.62 -5.54 12.72
N PHE A 357 -19.42 -4.90 13.56
CA PHE A 357 -19.21 -4.92 15.01
C PHE A 357 -19.53 -6.30 15.63
N HIS A 358 -20.47 -7.05 15.06
CA HIS A 358 -20.70 -8.43 15.42
C HIS A 358 -19.45 -9.29 15.17
N THR A 359 -18.87 -9.18 13.96
CA THR A 359 -17.64 -9.90 13.58
C THR A 359 -16.48 -9.51 14.49
N ARG A 360 -16.29 -8.20 14.75
CA ARG A 360 -15.29 -7.70 15.71
C ARG A 360 -15.43 -8.39 17.08
N ASN A 361 -16.64 -8.38 17.65
CA ASN A 361 -16.89 -9.02 18.94
C ASN A 361 -16.66 -10.54 18.90
N CYS A 362 -17.05 -11.20 17.80
CA CYS A 362 -16.84 -12.63 17.59
C CYS A 362 -15.35 -12.99 17.63
N LEU A 363 -14.51 -12.26 16.88
CA LEU A 363 -13.07 -12.46 16.82
C LEU A 363 -12.40 -12.19 18.17
N HIS A 364 -12.77 -11.09 18.86
CA HIS A 364 -12.26 -10.80 20.19
C HIS A 364 -12.55 -11.92 21.19
N ARG A 365 -13.80 -12.39 21.25
CA ARG A 365 -14.23 -13.41 22.22
C ARG A 365 -13.67 -14.80 21.92
N ARG A 366 -13.59 -15.17 20.64
CA ARG A 366 -13.23 -16.54 20.25
C ARG A 366 -11.72 -16.72 20.05
N ALA A 367 -11.03 -15.71 19.56
CA ALA A 367 -9.62 -15.83 19.16
C ALA A 367 -8.71 -14.87 19.95
N TYR A 368 -8.90 -13.55 19.85
CA TYR A 368 -7.92 -12.58 20.35
C TYR A 368 -7.74 -12.61 21.88
N GLN A 369 -8.82 -12.90 22.62
CA GLN A 369 -8.77 -13.05 24.08
C GLN A 369 -8.85 -14.52 24.51
N HIS A 370 -8.52 -15.45 23.61
CA HIS A 370 -8.56 -16.87 23.92
C HIS A 370 -7.58 -17.20 25.05
N LYS A 371 -8.09 -17.81 26.13
CA LYS A 371 -7.33 -18.07 27.37
C LYS A 371 -6.01 -18.81 27.15
N ILE A 372 -5.98 -19.76 26.21
CA ILE A 372 -4.75 -20.53 25.91
C ILE A 372 -3.77 -19.72 25.06
N SER A 373 -4.26 -18.89 24.14
CA SER A 373 -3.37 -18.02 23.37
C SER A 373 -2.70 -17.01 24.30
N ASN A 374 -3.48 -16.44 25.22
CA ASN A 374 -2.98 -15.48 26.20
C ASN A 374 -1.95 -16.08 27.16
N ILE A 375 -2.13 -17.31 27.64
CA ILE A 375 -1.13 -17.94 28.51
C ILE A 375 0.15 -18.28 27.73
N ILE A 376 0.04 -18.69 26.46
CA ILE A 376 1.21 -18.91 25.59
C ILE A 376 2.00 -17.62 25.38
N GLU A 377 1.31 -16.48 25.21
CA GLU A 377 1.98 -15.17 25.10
C GLU A 377 2.55 -14.64 26.43
N THR A 378 2.15 -15.24 27.55
CA THR A 378 2.65 -14.88 28.90
C THR A 378 3.88 -15.69 29.27
N MET A 379 3.96 -16.95 28.82
CA MET A 379 5.12 -17.83 28.92
C MET A 379 6.25 -17.34 28.02
#